data_AF-A0A091F5W0-F1
#
_entry.id   AF-A0A091F5W0-F1
#
_cell.length_a   1.000
_cell.length_b   1.000
_cell.length_c   1.000
_cell.angle_alpha   90.00
_cell.angle_beta   90.00
_cell.angle_gamma   90.00
#
_symmetry.space_group_name_H-M   'P 1'
#
loop_
_entity.id
_entity.type
_entity.pdbx_description
1 polymer ?
#
loop_
_entity_poly.entity_id
_entity_poly.type
_entity_poly.pdbx_seq_one_letter_code
_entity_poly.pdbx_strand_id
1 'polypeptide(L)'
;DDLPKPKTTDVIRKGSLAEYTVAEEKDDGRRWRMFRIGEQDHRGDMKAIEPYKKVISHGGYYGDGLNAIVVFAVCFMPESSQPNYRYLMDNLFKYVIGTLELLVAENYMIVYLNGATTRRKMPSLGWLRKCYQQIDRRLRKNLKSLIIVHPSWFIRTLLAITKPFISSKFSQKIRYVFTLAELAELIPMEYVGIPECIKQ
;
A
#
# COMPACT_ATOMS: atom_id res chain seq x y z
N ASP A 1 30.14 -48.50 -39.52
CA ASP A 1 30.96 -47.73 -38.55
C ASP A 1 31.68 -46.60 -39.26
N ASP A 2 30.98 -45.64 -39.85
CA ASP A 2 30.25 -44.51 -39.22
C ASP A 2 31.15 -43.49 -38.52
N LEU A 3 31.74 -42.60 -39.31
CA LEU A 3 32.11 -41.26 -38.86
C LEU A 3 31.81 -40.25 -39.99
N PRO A 4 30.90 -39.28 -39.79
CA PRO A 4 30.70 -38.21 -40.75
C PRO A 4 31.75 -37.10 -40.60
N LYS A 5 32.22 -36.58 -41.74
CA LYS A 5 33.11 -35.41 -41.87
C LYS A 5 32.41 -34.11 -41.41
N PRO A 6 33.16 -33.10 -40.92
CA PRO A 6 32.60 -31.91 -40.29
C PRO A 6 31.89 -31.01 -41.31
N LYS A 7 30.65 -30.61 -40.97
CA LYS A 7 29.90 -29.60 -41.71
C LYS A 7 30.43 -28.21 -41.40
N THR A 8 30.56 -27.42 -42.47
CA THR A 8 30.98 -26.03 -42.53
C THR A 8 30.25 -25.16 -41.50
N THR A 9 31.02 -24.29 -40.87
CA THR A 9 30.62 -23.33 -39.85
C THR A 9 29.51 -22.41 -40.35
N ASP A 10 28.26 -22.64 -39.92
CA ASP A 10 27.20 -21.66 -40.12
C ASP A 10 27.43 -20.47 -39.19
N VAL A 11 27.63 -19.33 -39.84
CA VAL A 11 27.87 -18.02 -39.23
C VAL A 11 26.67 -17.61 -38.38
N ILE A 12 26.99 -17.32 -37.12
CA ILE A 12 26.27 -16.51 -36.13
C ILE A 12 25.17 -15.63 -36.75
N ARG A 13 23.90 -15.93 -36.44
CA ARG A 13 22.85 -14.91 -36.40
C ARG A 13 22.49 -14.65 -34.94
N LYS A 14 23.36 -13.88 -34.26
CA LYS A 14 23.00 -13.16 -33.04
C LYS A 14 21.81 -12.27 -33.43
N GLY A 15 20.61 -12.65 -33.01
CA GLY A 15 19.48 -11.73 -33.02
C GLY A 15 19.90 -10.46 -32.29
N SER A 16 19.72 -9.31 -32.92
CA SER A 16 20.01 -8.02 -32.32
C SER A 16 19.19 -7.90 -31.04
N LEU A 17 19.86 -7.95 -29.88
CA LEU A 17 19.31 -7.37 -28.66
C LEU A 17 19.19 -5.88 -28.98
N ALA A 18 17.96 -5.39 -29.15
CA ALA A 18 17.73 -3.96 -29.34
C ALA A 18 18.36 -3.22 -28.16
N GLU A 19 19.31 -2.33 -28.43
CA GLU A 19 19.92 -1.48 -27.40
C GLU A 19 18.83 -0.54 -26.87
N TYR A 20 18.40 -0.80 -25.64
CA TYR A 20 17.45 0.06 -24.93
C TYR A 20 18.08 1.43 -24.74
N THR A 21 17.41 2.50 -25.17
CA THR A 21 17.96 3.84 -25.03
C THR A 21 17.88 4.30 -23.57
N VAL A 22 18.83 5.13 -23.13
CA VAL A 22 18.85 5.72 -21.77
C VAL A 22 17.55 6.49 -21.46
N ALA A 23 16.87 7.02 -22.48
CA ALA A 23 15.58 7.69 -22.34
C ALA A 23 14.44 6.70 -22.07
N GLU A 24 14.41 5.57 -22.77
CA GLU A 24 13.43 4.50 -22.57
C GLU A 24 13.62 3.79 -21.23
N GLU A 25 14.87 3.59 -20.77
CA GLU A 25 15.15 3.08 -19.42
C GLU A 25 14.67 4.05 -18.33
N LYS A 26 14.87 5.36 -18.53
CA LYS A 26 14.39 6.39 -17.59
C LYS A 26 12.87 6.49 -17.57
N ASP A 27 12.20 6.35 -18.71
CA ASP A 27 10.73 6.37 -18.77
C ASP A 27 10.12 5.11 -18.17
N ASP A 28 10.69 3.93 -18.46
CA ASP A 28 10.25 2.67 -17.86
C ASP A 28 10.51 2.64 -16.34
N GLY A 29 11.60 3.24 -15.88
CA GLY A 29 11.88 3.46 -14.45
C GLY A 29 10.97 4.50 -13.77
N ARG A 30 10.48 5.51 -14.49
CA ARG A 30 9.44 6.43 -13.99
C ARG A 30 8.07 5.76 -13.91
N ARG A 31 7.78 4.86 -14.84
CA ARG A 31 6.54 4.11 -14.90
C ARG A 31 6.50 2.98 -13.88
N TRP A 32 7.59 2.26 -13.67
CA TRP A 32 7.61 1.10 -12.79
C TRP A 32 8.60 1.27 -11.65
N ARG A 33 8.16 0.95 -10.44
CA ARG A 33 9.02 0.96 -9.25
C ARG A 33 9.10 -0.42 -8.63
N MET A 34 10.29 -0.81 -8.21
CA MET A 34 10.50 -2.01 -7.40
C MET A 34 10.22 -1.68 -5.93
N PHE A 35 9.37 -2.48 -5.31
CA PHE A 35 9.03 -2.42 -3.90
C PHE A 35 9.47 -3.72 -3.23
N ARG A 36 10.32 -3.61 -2.21
CA ARG A 36 10.66 -4.74 -1.37
C ARG A 36 9.58 -4.90 -0.31
N ILE A 37 8.83 -5.99 -0.35
CA ILE A 37 7.76 -6.31 0.60
C ILE A 37 8.13 -7.62 1.27
N GLY A 38 8.56 -7.54 2.53
CA GLY A 38 9.25 -8.65 3.20
C GLY A 38 10.52 -9.03 2.44
N GLU A 39 10.63 -10.29 2.01
CA GLU A 39 11.78 -10.82 1.28
C GLU A 39 11.61 -10.83 -0.25
N GLN A 40 10.47 -10.36 -0.76
CA GLN A 40 10.13 -10.42 -2.17
C GLN A 40 10.09 -9.04 -2.82
N ASP A 41 10.68 -8.95 -4.01
CA ASP A 41 10.65 -7.76 -4.83
C ASP A 41 9.41 -7.76 -5.73
N HIS A 42 8.63 -6.70 -5.64
CA HIS A 42 7.39 -6.52 -6.38
C HIS A 42 7.49 -5.30 -7.29
N ARG A 43 7.20 -5.47 -8.58
CA ARG A 43 7.09 -4.36 -9.53
C ARG A 43 5.71 -3.72 -9.43
N GLY A 44 5.64 -2.40 -9.22
CA GLY A 44 4.40 -1.62 -9.19
C GLY A 44 4.38 -0.55 -10.29
N ASP A 45 3.24 -0.41 -10.98
CA ASP A 45 3.02 0.62 -12.00
C ASP A 45 2.66 1.96 -11.34
N MET A 46 3.64 2.85 -11.30
CA MET A 46 3.59 4.20 -10.73
C MET A 46 2.74 5.16 -11.54
N LYS A 47 2.55 4.91 -12.83
CA LYS A 47 1.69 5.71 -13.72
C LYS A 47 0.24 5.39 -13.44
N ALA A 48 -0.11 4.10 -13.32
CA ALA A 48 -1.47 3.67 -13.04
C ALA A 48 -1.99 4.17 -11.68
N ILE A 49 -1.13 4.22 -10.66
CA ILE A 49 -1.50 4.63 -9.30
C ILE A 49 -1.29 6.12 -9.01
N GLU A 50 -0.76 6.90 -9.96
CA GLU A 50 -0.48 8.34 -9.78
C GLU A 50 -1.67 9.12 -9.18
N PRO A 51 -2.93 8.97 -9.67
CA PRO A 51 -4.06 9.73 -9.15
C PRO A 51 -4.40 9.39 -7.68
N TYR A 52 -3.96 8.23 -7.21
CA TYR A 52 -4.33 7.65 -5.92
C TYR A 52 -3.19 7.73 -4.88
N LYS A 53 -2.04 8.31 -5.23
CA LYS A 53 -0.87 8.40 -4.33
C LYS A 53 -1.16 9.12 -3.01
N LYS A 54 -2.11 10.07 -3.02
CA LYS A 54 -2.57 10.81 -1.84
C LYS A 54 -3.31 9.95 -0.81
N VAL A 55 -3.60 8.68 -1.13
CA VAL A 55 -4.22 7.75 -0.17
C VAL A 55 -3.35 7.54 1.07
N ILE A 56 -2.03 7.66 0.95
CA ILE A 56 -1.09 7.51 2.05
C ILE A 56 -0.23 8.77 2.18
N SER A 57 -0.08 9.26 3.40
CA SER A 57 0.81 10.38 3.72
C SER A 57 1.47 10.19 5.09
N HIS A 58 2.56 10.92 5.31
CA HIS A 58 3.22 10.99 6.61
C HIS A 58 2.56 12.08 7.46
N GLY A 59 2.06 11.72 8.63
CA GLY A 59 1.35 12.60 9.56
C GLY A 59 2.22 13.19 10.67
N GLY A 60 3.55 13.10 10.55
CA GLY A 60 4.49 13.51 11.58
C GLY A 60 4.93 12.34 12.46
N TYR A 61 5.51 12.67 13.61
CA TYR A 61 6.02 11.70 14.58
C TYR A 61 5.30 11.87 15.93
N TYR A 62 5.27 10.81 16.74
CA TYR A 62 4.69 10.85 18.09
C TYR A 62 5.68 10.36 19.16
N GLY A 63 5.37 10.68 20.42
CA GLY A 63 6.20 10.33 21.56
C GLY A 63 7.48 11.18 21.60
N ASP A 64 8.63 10.50 21.60
CA ASP A 64 9.97 11.08 21.53
C ASP A 64 10.39 11.54 20.13
N GLY A 65 9.47 11.50 19.15
CA GLY A 65 9.74 11.90 17.77
C GLY A 65 10.34 10.79 16.90
N LEU A 66 10.51 9.57 17.42
CA LEU A 66 11.08 8.46 16.67
C LEU A 66 10.03 7.60 15.95
N ASN A 67 8.77 7.72 16.35
CA ASN A 67 7.71 6.84 15.89
C ASN A 67 6.79 7.54 14.89
N ALA A 68 6.69 6.99 13.68
CA ALA A 68 5.95 7.62 12.59
C ALA A 68 4.42 7.52 12.76
N ILE A 69 3.71 8.55 12.33
CA ILE A 69 2.27 8.53 12.10
C ILE A 69 2.05 8.40 10.59
N VAL A 70 1.35 7.37 10.17
CA VAL A 70 0.97 7.17 8.77
C VAL A 70 -0.51 7.42 8.63
N VAL A 71 -0.88 8.32 7.72
CA VAL A 71 -2.28 8.65 7.46
C VAL A 71 -2.74 7.92 6.21
N PHE A 72 -3.84 7.19 6.31
CA PHE A 72 -4.50 6.50 5.21
C PHE A 72 -5.86 7.13 4.94
N ALA A 73 -5.98 7.91 3.86
CA ALA A 73 -7.17 8.67 3.50
C ALA A 73 -7.99 7.98 2.40
N VAL A 74 -9.09 7.34 2.80
CA VAL A 74 -9.89 6.46 1.93
C VAL A 74 -10.59 7.22 0.81
N CYS A 75 -10.84 8.53 0.98
CA CYS A 75 -11.44 9.36 -0.05
C CYS A 75 -10.62 9.39 -1.36
N PHE A 76 -9.31 9.10 -1.30
CA PHE A 76 -8.42 9.01 -2.45
C PHE A 76 -8.24 7.60 -3.01
N MET A 77 -9.01 6.62 -2.54
CA MET A 77 -9.00 5.26 -3.10
C MET A 77 -9.72 5.19 -4.46
N PRO A 78 -9.30 4.28 -5.36
CA PRO A 78 -10.04 3.95 -6.56
C PRO A 78 -11.47 3.50 -6.24
N GLU A 79 -12.41 3.84 -7.11
CA GLU A 79 -13.78 3.30 -7.04
C GLU A 79 -13.87 1.95 -7.74
N SER A 80 -14.73 1.07 -7.22
CA SER A 80 -14.95 -0.27 -7.77
C SER A 80 -15.52 -0.28 -9.19
N SER A 81 -16.04 0.85 -9.67
CA SER A 81 -16.51 1.07 -11.04
C SER A 81 -15.39 1.27 -12.06
N GLN A 82 -14.14 1.49 -11.61
CA GLN A 82 -13.03 1.75 -12.51
C GLN A 82 -12.73 0.53 -13.41
N PRO A 83 -12.54 0.71 -14.73
CA PRO A 83 -12.03 -0.35 -15.57
C PRO A 83 -10.62 -0.71 -15.07
N ASN A 84 -10.41 -1.99 -14.74
CA ASN A 84 -9.18 -2.49 -14.10
C ASN A 84 -9.01 -2.19 -12.59
N TYR A 85 -10.11 -2.01 -11.84
CA TYR A 85 -10.07 -1.80 -10.38
C TYR A 85 -9.11 -2.75 -9.64
N ARG A 86 -9.12 -4.04 -9.95
CA ARG A 86 -8.22 -5.02 -9.32
C ARG A 86 -6.74 -4.71 -9.57
N TYR A 87 -6.38 -4.35 -10.80
CA TYR A 87 -5.01 -3.97 -11.15
C TYR A 87 -4.59 -2.68 -10.43
N LEU A 88 -5.48 -1.69 -10.34
CA LEU A 88 -5.22 -0.46 -9.59
C LEU A 88 -4.99 -0.75 -8.11
N MET A 89 -5.86 -1.54 -7.50
CA MET A 89 -5.76 -1.92 -6.09
C MET A 89 -4.50 -2.73 -5.78
N ASP A 90 -4.11 -3.67 -6.64
CA ASP A 90 -2.91 -4.49 -6.45
C ASP A 90 -1.64 -3.63 -6.55
N ASN A 91 -1.57 -2.68 -7.49
CA ASN A 91 -0.44 -1.74 -7.57
C ASN A 91 -0.45 -0.71 -6.43
N LEU A 92 -1.64 -0.25 -6.01
CA LEU A 92 -1.77 0.68 -4.89
C LEU A 92 -1.36 0.03 -3.58
N PHE A 93 -1.69 -1.25 -3.38
CA PHE A 93 -1.22 -2.02 -2.24
C PHE A 93 0.31 -2.09 -2.20
N LYS A 94 0.96 -2.41 -3.32
CA LYS A 94 2.43 -2.43 -3.41
C LYS A 94 3.03 -1.07 -3.05
N TYR A 95 2.45 0.01 -3.55
CA TYR A 95 2.87 1.37 -3.23
C TYR A 95 2.72 1.69 -1.74
N VAL A 96 1.56 1.35 -1.14
CA VAL A 96 1.28 1.57 0.28
C VAL A 96 2.26 0.78 1.16
N ILE A 97 2.43 -0.52 0.91
CA ILE A 97 3.35 -1.33 1.71
C ILE A 97 4.80 -0.89 1.51
N GLY A 98 5.22 -0.61 0.27
CA GLY A 98 6.55 -0.07 0.01
C GLY A 98 6.80 1.27 0.69
N THR A 99 5.77 2.11 0.82
CA THR A 99 5.86 3.37 1.59
C THR A 99 5.98 3.08 3.09
N LEU A 100 5.21 2.13 3.63
CA LEU A 100 5.32 1.70 5.02
C LEU A 100 6.72 1.13 5.34
N GLU A 101 7.29 0.30 4.46
CA GLU A 101 8.64 -0.26 4.64
C GLU A 101 9.71 0.85 4.78
N LEU A 102 9.54 1.96 4.06
CA LEU A 102 10.45 3.12 4.14
C LEU A 102 10.23 3.98 5.38
N LEU A 103 8.97 4.14 5.82
CA LEU A 103 8.62 5.00 6.96
C LEU A 103 8.81 4.29 8.31
N VAL A 104 8.69 2.97 8.35
CA VAL A 104 8.68 2.19 9.59
C VAL A 104 10.09 1.66 9.87
N ALA A 105 10.87 2.44 10.62
CA ALA A 105 12.11 1.96 11.23
C ALA A 105 11.79 1.06 12.45
N GLU A 106 11.08 1.61 13.43
CA GLU A 106 10.64 0.91 14.64
C GLU A 106 9.11 0.91 14.73
N ASN A 107 8.51 1.63 15.68
CA ASN A 107 7.07 1.61 15.89
C ASN A 107 6.38 2.73 15.12
N TYR A 108 5.10 2.50 14.79
CA TYR A 108 4.30 3.48 14.07
C TYR A 108 2.82 3.32 14.39
N MET A 109 2.04 4.36 14.08
CA MET A 109 0.59 4.31 14.10
C MET A 109 0.04 4.51 12.69
N ILE A 110 -1.11 3.90 12.41
CA ILE A 110 -1.90 4.22 11.21
C ILE A 110 -3.15 4.95 11.66
N VAL A 111 -3.39 6.12 11.06
CA VAL A 111 -4.64 6.87 11.13
C VAL A 111 -5.42 6.59 9.86
N TYR A 112 -6.48 5.81 9.95
CA TYR A 112 -7.39 5.53 8.86
C TYR A 112 -8.52 6.56 8.86
N LEU A 113 -8.48 7.49 7.91
CA LEU A 113 -9.49 8.53 7.75
C LEU A 113 -10.61 8.01 6.83
N ASN A 114 -11.75 7.68 7.44
CA ASN A 114 -12.93 7.26 6.70
C ASN A 114 -13.70 8.50 6.20
N GLY A 115 -13.37 8.99 5.01
CA GLY A 115 -13.90 10.27 4.51
C GLY A 115 -15.28 10.19 3.87
N ALA A 116 -16.33 10.02 4.68
CA ALA A 116 -17.73 9.92 4.25
C ALA A 116 -17.91 8.96 3.06
N THR A 117 -17.05 7.93 3.00
CA THR A 117 -16.80 7.22 1.75
C THR A 117 -17.91 6.21 1.47
N THR A 118 -18.38 6.17 0.23
CA THR A 118 -19.32 5.13 -0.21
C THR A 118 -18.63 3.76 -0.22
N ARG A 119 -19.42 2.68 -0.10
CA ARG A 119 -18.95 1.28 -0.17
C ARG A 119 -18.13 0.99 -1.44
N ARG A 120 -18.25 1.81 -2.49
CA ARG A 120 -17.56 1.65 -3.78
C ARG A 120 -16.05 1.83 -3.70
N LYS A 121 -15.52 2.53 -2.69
CA LYS A 121 -14.07 2.71 -2.49
C LYS A 121 -13.43 1.66 -1.56
N MET A 122 -14.23 0.69 -1.09
CA MET A 122 -13.78 -0.32 -0.14
C MET A 122 -13.38 -1.61 -0.85
N PRO A 123 -12.19 -2.17 -0.55
CA PRO A 123 -11.80 -3.48 -1.06
C PRO A 123 -12.70 -4.60 -0.53
N SER A 124 -12.75 -5.72 -1.24
CA SER A 124 -13.48 -6.90 -0.80
C SER A 124 -12.83 -7.56 0.43
N LEU A 125 -13.60 -8.35 1.18
CA LEU A 125 -13.09 -9.14 2.31
C LEU A 125 -11.91 -10.03 1.90
N GLY A 126 -12.00 -10.67 0.72
CA GLY A 126 -10.94 -11.52 0.20
C GLY A 126 -9.66 -10.75 -0.11
N TRP A 127 -9.78 -9.50 -0.58
CA TRP A 127 -8.62 -8.64 -0.78
C TRP A 127 -7.99 -8.24 0.55
N LEU A 128 -8.78 -7.82 1.55
CA LEU A 128 -8.28 -7.47 2.89
C LEU A 128 -7.53 -8.64 3.55
N ARG A 129 -8.07 -9.85 3.44
CA ARG A 129 -7.41 -11.07 3.94
C ARG A 129 -6.06 -11.29 3.24
N LYS A 130 -6.03 -11.22 1.90
CA LYS A 130 -4.79 -11.36 1.12
C LYS A 130 -3.77 -10.27 1.43
N CYS A 131 -4.23 -9.04 1.64
CA CYS A 131 -3.38 -7.93 2.04
C CYS A 131 -2.74 -8.19 3.40
N TYR A 132 -3.53 -8.55 4.41
CA TYR A 132 -3.00 -8.87 5.74
C TYR A 132 -1.97 -10.01 5.71
N GLN A 133 -2.15 -11.00 4.84
CA GLN A 133 -1.20 -12.11 4.65
C GLN A 133 0.11 -11.68 3.98
N GLN A 134 0.06 -10.72 3.06
CA GLN A 134 1.22 -10.19 2.34
C GLN A 134 2.00 -9.14 3.14
N ILE A 135 1.40 -8.51 4.15
CA ILE A 135 2.13 -7.57 5.00
C ILE A 135 3.18 -8.32 5.81
N ASP A 136 4.42 -7.84 5.74
CA ASP A 136 5.53 -8.42 6.48
C ASP A 136 5.24 -8.50 8.00
N ARG A 137 5.78 -9.54 8.63
CA ARG A 137 5.57 -9.78 10.07
C ARG A 137 6.09 -8.61 10.91
N ARG A 138 7.18 -7.96 10.49
CA ARG A 138 7.79 -6.79 11.15
C ARG A 138 6.80 -5.63 11.16
N LEU A 139 6.27 -5.24 10.00
CA LEU A 139 5.27 -4.17 9.89
C LEU A 139 4.03 -4.43 10.75
N ARG A 140 3.54 -5.68 10.81
CA ARG A 140 2.41 -6.05 11.68
C ARG A 140 2.74 -5.95 13.16
N LYS A 141 3.95 -6.33 13.57
CA LYS A 141 4.39 -6.26 14.98
C LYS A 141 4.58 -4.83 15.44
N ASN A 142 5.25 -4.03 14.61
CA ASN A 142 5.66 -2.67 14.89
C ASN A 142 4.51 -1.64 14.91
N LEU A 143 3.38 -1.97 14.26
CA LEU A 143 2.17 -1.16 14.38
C LEU A 143 1.73 -1.09 15.84
N LYS A 144 1.60 0.10 16.42
CA LYS A 144 1.10 0.28 17.80
C LYS A 144 -0.40 0.45 17.85
N SER A 145 -0.94 1.25 16.95
CA SER A 145 -2.38 1.46 16.84
C SER A 145 -2.80 1.65 15.39
N LEU A 146 -3.96 1.10 15.06
CA LEU A 146 -4.73 1.42 13.86
C LEU A 146 -5.97 2.20 14.31
N ILE A 147 -5.91 3.52 14.20
CA ILE A 147 -6.97 4.44 14.63
C ILE A 147 -7.90 4.67 13.45
N ILE A 148 -9.14 4.19 13.55
CA ILE A 148 -10.20 4.35 12.55
C ILE A 148 -11.02 5.59 12.92
N VAL A 149 -10.86 6.66 12.16
CA VAL A 149 -11.54 7.94 12.35
C VAL A 149 -12.87 7.94 11.59
N HIS A 150 -13.95 8.38 12.24
CA HIS A 150 -15.32 8.41 11.72
C HIS A 150 -15.78 7.04 11.16
N PRO A 151 -15.72 5.97 11.96
CA PRO A 151 -16.04 4.63 11.48
C PRO A 151 -17.51 4.52 11.08
N SER A 152 -17.77 4.27 9.79
CA SER A 152 -19.11 3.91 9.31
C SER A 152 -19.56 2.54 9.85
N TRP A 153 -20.88 2.28 9.85
CA TRP A 153 -21.40 0.95 10.19
C TRP A 153 -20.79 -0.14 9.32
N PHE A 154 -20.59 0.14 8.03
CA PHE A 154 -19.98 -0.80 7.09
C PHE A 154 -18.56 -1.20 7.49
N ILE A 155 -17.66 -0.25 7.81
CA ILE A 155 -16.29 -0.58 8.17
C ILE A 155 -16.23 -1.33 9.52
N ARG A 156 -17.10 -0.99 10.48
CA ARG A 156 -17.21 -1.70 11.75
C ARG A 156 -17.59 -3.16 11.54
N THR A 157 -18.60 -3.41 10.71
CA THR A 157 -19.05 -4.76 10.34
C THR A 157 -17.97 -5.52 9.57
N LEU A 158 -17.32 -4.87 8.60
CA LEU A 158 -16.23 -5.46 7.83
C LEU A 158 -15.07 -5.88 8.75
N LEU A 159 -14.64 -5.01 9.66
CA LEU A 159 -13.58 -5.31 10.63
C LEU A 159 -13.97 -6.44 11.57
N ALA A 160 -15.23 -6.47 12.04
CA ALA A 160 -15.75 -7.56 12.86
C ALA A 160 -15.70 -8.92 12.13
N ILE A 161 -16.07 -8.95 10.85
CA ILE A 161 -16.04 -10.17 10.02
C ILE A 161 -14.58 -10.55 9.65
N THR A 162 -13.67 -9.59 9.51
CA THR A 162 -12.25 -9.89 9.28
C THR A 162 -11.51 -10.39 10.51
N LYS A 163 -12.05 -10.13 11.72
CA LYS A 163 -11.41 -10.42 13.01
C LYS A 163 -10.89 -11.87 13.15
N PRO A 164 -11.60 -12.93 12.70
CA PRO A 164 -11.09 -14.30 12.77
C PRO A 164 -9.85 -14.57 11.91
N PHE A 165 -9.56 -13.74 10.92
CA PHE A 165 -8.43 -13.93 9.99
C PHE A 165 -7.18 -13.12 10.37
N ILE A 166 -7.28 -12.25 11.38
CA ILE A 166 -6.19 -11.45 11.90
C ILE A 166 -5.86 -11.90 13.33
N SER A 167 -4.62 -11.70 13.76
CA SER A 167 -4.22 -12.13 15.12
C SER A 167 -4.98 -11.35 16.20
N SER A 168 -5.24 -11.99 17.35
CA SER A 168 -5.85 -11.32 18.51
C SER A 168 -5.05 -10.08 18.93
N LYS A 169 -3.71 -10.19 18.94
CA LYS A 169 -2.79 -9.06 19.19
C LYS A 169 -2.97 -7.92 18.20
N PHE A 170 -3.22 -8.20 16.92
CA PHE A 170 -3.48 -7.16 15.94
C PHE A 170 -4.86 -6.52 16.13
N SER A 171 -5.88 -7.34 16.42
CA SER A 171 -7.23 -6.84 16.69
C SER A 171 -7.27 -5.85 17.85
N GLN A 172 -6.44 -6.05 18.87
CA GLN A 172 -6.30 -5.14 20.02
C GLN A 172 -5.67 -3.79 19.68
N LYS A 173 -5.05 -3.65 18.50
CA LYS A 173 -4.46 -2.39 18.02
C LYS A 173 -5.50 -1.47 17.39
N ILE A 174 -6.67 -2.01 17.02
CA ILE A 174 -7.74 -1.27 16.36
C ILE A 174 -8.44 -0.39 17.39
N ARG A 175 -8.44 0.91 17.16
CA ARG A 175 -9.15 1.91 17.97
C ARG A 175 -10.12 2.68 17.08
N TYR A 176 -11.29 2.99 17.61
CA TYR A 176 -12.30 3.79 16.91
C TYR A 176 -12.36 5.16 17.56
N VAL A 177 -12.30 6.21 16.74
CA VAL A 177 -12.57 7.59 17.17
C VAL A 177 -13.63 8.20 16.27
N PHE A 178 -14.58 8.91 16.87
CA PHE A 178 -15.77 9.40 16.19
C PHE A 178 -15.66 10.86 15.79
N THR A 179 -14.67 11.58 16.32
CA THR A 179 -14.42 13.00 16.03
C THR A 179 -12.93 13.26 15.80
N LEU A 180 -12.61 14.37 15.13
CA LEU A 180 -11.23 14.85 15.01
C LEU A 180 -10.67 15.36 16.35
N ALA A 181 -11.54 15.79 17.27
CA ALA A 181 -11.15 16.18 18.63
C ALA A 181 -10.61 14.97 19.40
N GLU A 182 -11.31 13.84 19.37
CA GLU A 182 -10.82 12.57 19.95
C GLU A 182 -9.49 12.13 19.33
N LEU A 183 -9.30 12.35 18.03
CA LEU A 183 -8.03 12.06 17.37
C LEU A 183 -6.90 12.97 17.89
N ALA A 184 -7.18 14.27 18.07
CA ALA A 184 -6.22 15.25 18.55
C ALA A 184 -5.76 15.00 19.99
N GLU A 185 -6.56 14.29 20.80
CA GLU A 185 -6.16 13.82 22.13
C GLU A 185 -5.17 12.65 22.08
N LEU A 186 -5.11 11.92 20.96
CA LEU A 186 -4.28 10.72 20.81
C LEU A 186 -2.95 10.97 20.09
N ILE A 187 -2.90 11.94 19.18
CA ILE A 187 -1.72 12.22 18.36
C ILE A 187 -1.51 13.72 18.10
N PRO A 188 -0.27 14.16 17.87
CA PRO A 188 0.00 15.49 17.32
C PRO A 188 -0.66 15.67 15.95
N MET A 189 -1.39 16.77 15.77
CA MET A 189 -2.17 17.03 14.55
C MET A 189 -1.46 17.97 13.56
N GLU A 190 -0.33 18.56 13.92
CA GLU A 190 0.39 19.60 13.15
C GLU A 190 0.66 19.22 11.69
N TYR A 191 1.03 17.96 11.45
CA TYR A 191 1.38 17.44 10.12
C TYR A 191 0.34 16.46 9.55
N VAL A 192 -0.79 16.29 10.24
CA VAL A 192 -1.86 15.39 9.80
C VAL A 192 -2.71 16.10 8.75
N GLY A 193 -2.46 15.80 7.48
CA GLY A 193 -3.24 16.35 6.36
C GLY A 193 -4.66 15.76 6.30
N ILE A 194 -5.63 16.43 6.92
CA ILE A 194 -7.05 16.05 6.87
C ILE A 194 -7.69 16.54 5.56
N PRO A 195 -8.20 15.64 4.69
CA PRO A 195 -8.95 16.03 3.50
C PRO A 195 -10.24 16.78 3.86
N GLU A 196 -10.67 17.73 3.04
CA GLU A 196 -11.84 18.57 3.34
C GLU A 196 -13.13 17.79 3.56
N CYS A 197 -13.33 16.68 2.84
CA CYS A 197 -14.50 15.83 3.02
C CYS A 197 -14.55 15.07 4.37
N ILE A 198 -13.58 15.29 5.26
CA ILE A 198 -13.45 14.64 6.57
C ILE A 198 -13.42 15.68 7.70
N LYS A 199 -13.36 16.98 7.41
CA LYS A 199 -13.27 18.02 8.45
C LYS A 199 -14.61 18.29 9.17
N GLN A 200 -15.69 17.64 8.75
CA GLN A 200 -17.05 17.81 9.28
C GLN A 200 -17.45 16.67 10.20
#